data_AF-F4NYL9-F1
#
_entry.id   AF-F4NYL9-F1
#
_cell.length_a   1.000
_cell.length_b   1.000
_cell.length_c   1.000
_cell.angle_alpha   90.00
_cell.angle_beta   90.00
_cell.angle_gamma   90.00
#
_symmetry.space_group_name_H-M   'P 1'
#
loop_
_entity.id
_entity.type
_entity.pdbx_description
1 polymer ?
#
loop_
_entity_poly.entity_id
_entity_poly.type
_entity_poly.pdbx_seq_one_letter_code
_entity_poly.pdbx_strand_id
1 'polypeptide(L)'
;FTEAQRQEIVESLAMKLGPEFMSHRSGPGGSKLTYLEGWKSINLANDIFGFDGWSSSVIDQTVDFLDNDNGKYSLGVSAIVRVTLKDGTFHEDVGYGSIENSRSKIAAFEKAKKEAVTDSLKRALRCFGNSLGNCFYDKNYMKKLSKL
;
A
#
# COMPACT_ATOMS: atom_id res chain seq x y z
N PHE A 1 24.01 0.16 2.33
CA PHE A 1 24.23 -0.65 1.10
C PHE A 1 25.62 -0.35 0.56
N THR A 2 26.34 -1.36 0.08
CA THR A 2 27.56 -1.16 -0.72
C THR A 2 27.21 -0.54 -2.08
N GLU A 3 28.20 -0.01 -2.81
CA GLU A 3 27.95 0.58 -4.13
C GLU A 3 27.35 -0.42 -5.13
N ALA A 4 27.86 -1.66 -5.15
CA ALA A 4 27.29 -2.75 -5.94
C ALA A 4 25.82 -3.06 -5.58
N GLN A 5 25.51 -3.16 -4.28
CA GLN A 5 24.12 -3.35 -3.81
C GLN A 5 23.21 -2.19 -4.23
N ARG A 6 23.71 -0.94 -4.19
CA ARG A 6 22.91 0.21 -4.63
C ARG A 6 22.58 0.12 -6.11
N GLN A 7 23.52 -0.31 -6.94
CA GLN A 7 23.30 -0.49 -8.37
C GLN A 7 22.22 -1.56 -8.65
N GLU A 8 22.31 -2.72 -8.00
CA GLU A 8 21.31 -3.79 -8.11
C GLU A 8 19.91 -3.33 -7.65
N ILE A 9 19.83 -2.57 -6.56
CA ILE A 9 18.58 -2.00 -6.05
C ILE A 9 17.99 -1.01 -7.04
N VAL A 10 18.80 -0.12 -7.62
CA VAL A 10 18.36 0.86 -8.62
C VAL A 10 17.77 0.16 -9.84
N GLU A 11 18.46 -0.84 -10.37
CA GLU A 11 17.98 -1.62 -11.52
C GLU A 11 16.68 -2.38 -11.17
N SER A 12 16.64 -2.99 -10.00
CA SER A 12 15.46 -3.70 -9.51
C SER A 12 14.25 -2.79 -9.35
N LEU A 13 14.42 -1.59 -8.78
CA LEU A 13 13.36 -0.61 -8.57
C LEU A 13 12.85 0.02 -9.88
N ALA A 14 13.67 0.03 -10.94
CA ALA A 14 13.29 0.58 -12.23
C ALA A 14 12.30 -0.31 -13.01
N MET A 15 12.33 -1.62 -12.79
CA MET A 15 11.45 -2.59 -13.46
C MET A 15 9.97 -2.30 -13.20
N LYS A 16 9.10 -2.57 -14.19
CA LYS A 16 7.64 -2.43 -14.02
C LYS A 16 7.00 -3.79 -13.79
N LEU A 17 6.07 -3.86 -12.85
CA LEU A 17 5.39 -5.10 -12.44
C LEU A 17 4.41 -5.62 -13.51
N GLY A 18 4.51 -6.90 -13.85
CA GLY A 18 3.62 -7.58 -14.79
C GLY A 18 2.18 -7.80 -14.27
N PRO A 19 1.27 -8.30 -15.12
CA PRO A 19 -0.12 -8.56 -14.78
C PRO A 19 -0.33 -9.47 -13.57
N GLU A 20 0.60 -10.39 -13.30
CA GLU A 20 0.59 -11.32 -12.16
C GLU A 20 0.61 -10.63 -10.79
N PHE A 21 1.08 -9.38 -10.73
CA PHE A 21 1.09 -8.56 -9.52
C PHE A 21 -0.19 -7.73 -9.34
N MET A 22 -1.05 -7.66 -10.35
CA MET A 22 -2.26 -6.84 -10.31
C MET A 22 -3.42 -7.57 -9.65
N SER A 23 -4.06 -6.87 -8.73
CA SER A 23 -5.39 -7.20 -8.24
C SER A 23 -6.37 -6.09 -8.60
N HIS A 24 -7.65 -6.43 -8.65
CA HIS A 24 -8.69 -5.50 -9.04
C HIS A 24 -9.80 -5.42 -8.00
N ARG A 25 -10.36 -4.23 -7.82
CA ARG A 25 -11.59 -4.01 -7.06
C ARG A 25 -12.54 -3.10 -7.84
N SER A 26 -13.83 -3.22 -7.54
CA SER A 26 -14.82 -2.26 -8.01
C SER A 26 -14.57 -0.91 -7.34
N GLY A 27 -14.49 0.14 -8.15
CA GLY A 27 -14.42 1.52 -7.73
C GLY A 27 -15.74 2.25 -7.95
N PRO A 28 -15.79 3.55 -7.62
CA PRO A 28 -16.96 4.39 -7.84
C PRO A 28 -17.40 4.35 -9.31
N GLY A 29 -18.72 4.39 -9.54
CA GLY A 29 -19.30 4.40 -10.88
C GLY A 29 -19.03 3.14 -11.71
N GLY A 30 -18.74 2.00 -11.08
CA GLY A 30 -18.43 0.74 -11.78
C GLY A 30 -17.03 0.69 -12.40
N SER A 31 -16.16 1.65 -12.07
CA SER A 31 -14.76 1.64 -12.51
C SER A 31 -14.00 0.44 -11.94
N LYS A 32 -13.00 -0.07 -12.67
CA LYS A 32 -12.10 -1.11 -12.16
C LYS A 32 -10.84 -0.43 -11.62
N LEU A 33 -10.59 -0.53 -10.33
CA LEU A 33 -9.37 -0.01 -9.70
C LEU A 33 -8.35 -1.14 -9.60
N THR A 34 -7.17 -0.92 -10.18
CA THR A 34 -6.03 -1.84 -10.06
C THR A 34 -5.17 -1.46 -8.87
N TYR A 35 -4.73 -2.45 -8.11
CA TYR A 35 -3.86 -2.25 -6.95
C TYR A 35 -2.90 -3.42 -6.76
N LEU A 36 -1.80 -3.16 -6.05
CA LEU A 36 -0.88 -4.18 -5.54
C LEU A 36 -1.36 -4.65 -4.17
N GLU A 37 -1.42 -5.96 -3.96
CA GLU A 37 -1.78 -6.55 -2.67
C GLU A 37 -0.68 -6.29 -1.63
N GLY A 38 -1.07 -6.19 -0.35
CA GLY A 38 -0.13 -5.89 0.75
C GLY A 38 0.97 -6.95 0.86
N TRP A 39 0.61 -8.24 0.80
CA TRP A 39 1.57 -9.33 0.90
C TRP A 39 2.58 -9.33 -0.26
N LYS A 40 2.13 -9.05 -1.49
CA LYS A 40 3.03 -8.91 -2.66
C LYS A 40 4.00 -7.76 -2.47
N SER A 41 3.52 -6.62 -1.93
CA SER A 41 4.36 -5.45 -1.66
C SER A 41 5.46 -5.76 -0.62
N ILE A 42 5.12 -6.54 0.42
CA ILE A 42 6.07 -6.99 1.45
C ILE A 42 7.12 -7.94 0.85
N ASN A 43 6.70 -8.91 0.04
CA ASN A 43 7.63 -9.83 -0.61
C ASN A 43 8.58 -9.09 -1.55
N LEU A 44 8.07 -8.18 -2.38
CA LEU A 44 8.90 -7.35 -3.26
C LEU A 44 9.91 -6.51 -2.48
N ALA A 45 9.52 -5.94 -1.33
CA ALA A 45 10.45 -5.21 -0.48
C ALA A 45 11.54 -6.12 0.11
N ASN A 46 11.18 -7.34 0.54
CA ASN A 46 12.14 -8.33 1.01
C ASN A 46 13.10 -8.80 -0.09
N ASP A 47 12.61 -8.98 -1.32
CA ASP A 47 13.41 -9.42 -2.46
C ASP A 47 14.40 -8.33 -2.90
N ILE A 48 13.98 -7.05 -2.88
CA ILE A 48 14.79 -5.92 -3.35
C ILE A 48 15.79 -5.47 -2.28
N PHE A 49 15.35 -5.34 -1.01
CA PHE A 49 16.19 -4.76 0.05
C PHE A 49 16.84 -5.82 0.93
N GLY A 50 16.33 -7.05 0.94
CA GLY A 50 16.61 -8.06 1.96
C GLY A 50 15.71 -7.90 3.18
N PHE A 51 15.46 -9.00 3.91
CA PHE A 51 14.60 -9.00 5.11
C PHE A 51 15.09 -8.05 6.22
N ASP A 52 16.39 -7.75 6.24
CA ASP A 52 17.06 -6.83 7.18
C ASP A 52 17.37 -5.46 6.55
N GLY A 53 17.04 -5.26 5.28
CA GLY A 53 17.36 -4.06 4.52
C GLY A 53 16.31 -2.96 4.63
N TRP A 54 15.14 -3.27 5.16
CA TRP A 54 14.05 -2.32 5.36
C TRP A 54 13.28 -2.64 6.64
N SER A 55 12.56 -1.64 7.14
CA SER A 55 11.64 -1.76 8.26
C SER A 55 10.45 -0.84 8.03
N SER A 56 9.36 -1.06 8.77
CA SER A 56 8.23 -0.15 8.79
C SER A 56 7.79 0.17 10.22
N SER A 57 7.20 1.34 10.41
CA SER A 57 6.68 1.78 11.70
C SER A 57 5.39 2.57 11.50
N VAL A 58 4.38 2.28 12.31
CA VAL A 58 3.16 3.10 12.39
C VAL A 58 3.51 4.34 13.21
N ILE A 59 3.49 5.50 12.56
CA ILE A 59 3.79 6.80 13.16
C ILE A 59 2.55 7.39 13.81
N ASP A 60 1.42 7.30 13.12
CA ASP A 60 0.13 7.76 13.62
C ASP A 60 -1.00 6.83 13.12
N GLN A 61 -2.07 6.73 13.92
CA GLN A 61 -3.32 6.11 13.50
C GLN A 61 -4.50 6.84 14.16
N THR A 62 -5.29 7.52 13.36
CA THR A 62 -6.38 8.38 13.80
C THR A 62 -7.73 7.86 13.33
N VAL A 63 -8.71 7.85 14.23
CA VAL A 63 -10.11 7.58 13.90
C VAL A 63 -10.73 8.91 13.49
N ASP A 64 -10.93 9.10 12.19
CA ASP A 64 -11.38 10.39 11.65
C ASP A 64 -12.87 10.61 11.89
N PHE A 65 -13.66 9.53 11.81
CA PHE A 65 -15.08 9.54 12.18
C PHE A 65 -15.56 8.17 12.62
N LEU A 66 -16.60 8.15 13.45
CA LEU A 66 -17.35 6.95 13.84
C LEU A 66 -18.82 7.31 13.97
N ASP A 67 -19.62 6.86 13.01
CA ASP A 67 -21.06 7.06 13.01
C ASP A 67 -21.78 5.78 13.43
N ASN A 68 -22.92 5.94 14.11
CA ASN A 68 -23.86 4.87 14.39
C ASN A 68 -25.25 5.29 13.90
N ASP A 69 -25.75 4.59 12.88
CA ASP A 69 -27.12 4.72 12.41
C ASP A 69 -27.87 3.41 12.67
N ASN A 70 -28.79 3.43 13.63
CA ASN A 70 -29.66 2.29 13.97
C ASN A 70 -28.89 0.97 14.19
N GLY A 71 -27.77 1.03 14.94
CA GLY A 71 -26.95 -0.14 15.25
C GLY A 71 -25.99 -0.56 14.13
N LYS A 72 -25.91 0.21 13.04
CA LYS A 72 -24.91 0.05 11.99
C LYS A 72 -23.81 1.10 12.15
N TYR A 73 -22.57 0.63 12.17
CA TYR A 73 -21.37 1.43 12.35
C TYR A 73 -20.72 1.75 11.01
N SER A 74 -20.45 3.04 10.77
CA SER A 74 -19.60 3.51 9.68
C SER A 74 -18.38 4.21 10.28
N LEU A 75 -17.19 3.92 9.78
CA LEU A 75 -15.92 4.31 10.38
C LEU A 75 -14.90 4.62 9.29
N GLY A 76 -14.15 5.70 9.48
CA GLY A 76 -12.96 6.04 8.72
C GLY A 76 -11.73 6.13 9.64
N VAL A 77 -10.62 5.56 9.19
CA VAL A 77 -9.34 5.59 9.90
C VAL A 77 -8.24 6.00 8.93
N SER A 78 -7.49 7.03 9.31
CA SER A 78 -6.24 7.41 8.68
C SER A 78 -5.06 6.81 9.44
N ALA A 79 -3.98 6.48 8.73
CA ALA A 79 -2.74 6.04 9.34
C ALA A 79 -1.54 6.62 8.59
N ILE A 80 -0.47 6.93 9.32
CA ILE A 80 0.82 7.32 8.75
C ILE A 80 1.81 6.20 9.06
N VAL A 81 2.43 5.64 8.03
CA VAL A 81 3.46 4.61 8.13
C VAL A 81 4.75 5.16 7.51
N ARG A 82 5.85 5.00 8.24
CA ARG A 82 7.21 5.22 7.75
C ARG A 82 7.79 3.90 7.29
N VAL A 83 8.36 3.87 6.10
CA VAL A 83 9.27 2.80 5.65
C VAL A 83 10.69 3.34 5.66
N THR A 84 11.58 2.65 6.37
CA THR A 84 12.99 3.06 6.54
C THR A 84 13.91 1.96 6.03
N LEU A 85 14.83 2.31 5.13
CA LEU A 85 15.89 1.42 4.67
C LEU A 85 17.06 1.38 5.67
N LYS A 86 17.88 0.33 5.61
CA LYS A 86 19.02 0.16 6.55
C LYS A 86 20.09 1.26 6.49
N ASP A 87 20.09 2.08 5.44
CA ASP A 87 20.98 3.24 5.32
C ASP A 87 20.38 4.54 5.88
N GLY A 88 19.17 4.47 6.47
CA GLY A 88 18.47 5.60 7.08
C GLY A 88 17.54 6.36 6.13
N THR A 89 17.56 6.06 4.81
CA THR A 89 16.61 6.64 3.85
C THR A 89 15.19 6.21 4.20
N PHE A 90 14.23 7.13 4.19
CA PHE A 90 12.84 6.79 4.51
C PHE A 90 11.83 7.54 3.66
N HIS A 91 10.63 6.96 3.57
CA HIS A 91 9.44 7.59 3.04
C HIS A 91 8.27 7.38 4.01
N GLU A 92 7.41 8.39 4.09
CA GLU A 92 6.14 8.35 4.81
C GLU A 92 5.02 8.67 3.85
N ASP A 93 3.88 8.02 4.02
CA ASP A 93 2.67 8.38 3.29
C ASP A 93 1.45 8.08 4.19
N VAL A 94 0.34 8.74 3.93
CA VAL A 94 -0.93 8.48 4.62
C VAL A 94 -1.64 7.31 3.94
N GLY A 95 -2.30 6.46 4.70
CA GLY A 95 -3.21 5.45 4.19
C GLY A 95 -4.58 5.59 4.82
N TYR A 96 -5.58 4.99 4.18
CA TYR A 96 -6.96 5.08 4.65
C TYR A 96 -7.65 3.73 4.65
N GLY A 97 -8.37 3.46 5.73
CA GLY A 97 -9.23 2.29 5.87
C GLY A 97 -10.62 2.73 6.29
N SER A 98 -11.63 2.15 5.66
CA SER A 98 -13.02 2.49 5.97
C SER A 98 -13.94 1.28 5.92
N ILE A 99 -15.07 1.43 6.57
CA ILE A 99 -16.16 0.48 6.54
C ILE A 99 -17.46 1.24 6.73
N GLU A 100 -18.48 0.84 6.00
CA GLU A 100 -19.82 1.42 6.10
C GLU A 100 -20.81 0.32 6.52
N ASN A 101 -21.83 0.72 7.27
CA ASN A 101 -22.98 -0.13 7.57
C ASN A 101 -22.66 -1.47 8.31
N SER A 102 -21.56 -1.53 9.08
CA SER A 102 -21.18 -2.73 9.82
C SER A 102 -22.11 -2.97 11.00
N ARG A 103 -22.60 -4.21 11.19
CA ARG A 103 -23.40 -4.56 12.37
C ARG A 103 -22.57 -4.74 13.65
N SER A 104 -21.25 -4.87 13.52
CA SER A 104 -20.33 -5.06 14.65
C SER A 104 -19.33 -3.92 14.72
N LYS A 105 -19.32 -3.20 15.85
CA LYS A 105 -18.33 -2.16 16.13
C LYS A 105 -16.91 -2.73 16.12
N ILE A 106 -16.71 -3.90 16.73
CA ILE A 106 -15.40 -4.56 16.80
C ILE A 106 -14.88 -4.88 15.39
N ALA A 107 -15.72 -5.52 14.57
CA ALA A 107 -15.33 -5.86 13.20
C ALA A 107 -15.08 -4.61 12.35
N ALA A 108 -15.82 -3.52 12.60
CA ALA A 108 -15.59 -2.25 11.92
C ALA A 108 -14.21 -1.68 12.23
N PHE A 109 -13.88 -1.57 13.51
CA PHE A 109 -12.56 -1.11 13.97
C PHE A 109 -11.43 -2.00 13.47
N GLU A 110 -11.59 -3.32 13.54
CA GLU A 110 -10.59 -4.27 13.08
C GLU A 110 -10.28 -4.10 11.59
N LYS A 111 -11.31 -4.05 10.72
CA LYS A 111 -11.13 -3.86 9.29
C LYS A 111 -10.48 -2.51 8.98
N ALA A 112 -11.06 -1.40 9.46
CA ALA A 112 -10.61 -0.07 9.08
C ALA A 112 -9.17 0.20 9.55
N LYS A 113 -8.80 -0.21 10.76
CA LYS A 113 -7.43 -0.04 11.27
C LYS A 113 -6.41 -0.87 10.50
N LYS A 114 -6.71 -2.14 10.22
CA LYS A 114 -5.81 -3.02 9.44
C LYS A 114 -5.65 -2.52 8.00
N GLU A 115 -6.74 -2.08 7.38
CA GLU A 115 -6.74 -1.54 6.02
C GLU A 115 -5.93 -0.24 5.93
N ALA A 116 -6.12 0.70 6.87
CA ALA A 116 -5.41 1.98 6.89
C ALA A 116 -3.88 1.80 6.96
N VAL A 117 -3.40 0.93 7.85
CA VAL A 117 -1.95 0.65 7.99
C VAL A 117 -1.41 -0.04 6.74
N THR A 118 -2.14 -1.01 6.19
CA THR A 118 -1.71 -1.73 4.99
C THR A 118 -1.66 -0.80 3.78
N ASP A 119 -2.65 0.09 3.63
CA ASP A 119 -2.68 1.06 2.55
C ASP A 119 -1.52 2.06 2.67
N SER A 120 -1.28 2.59 3.87
CA SER A 120 -0.19 3.51 4.16
C SER A 120 1.18 2.89 3.86
N LEU A 121 1.39 1.63 4.28
CA LEU A 121 2.62 0.87 3.99
C LEU A 121 2.87 0.76 2.48
N LYS A 122 1.87 0.35 1.69
CA LYS A 122 2.00 0.23 0.23
C LYS A 122 2.33 1.57 -0.41
N ARG A 123 1.72 2.65 0.09
CA ARG A 123 1.90 4.00 -0.41
C ARG A 123 3.28 4.57 -0.09
N ALA A 124 3.83 4.26 1.08
CA ALA A 124 5.22 4.56 1.41
C ALA A 124 6.22 3.74 0.56
N LEU A 125 5.96 2.44 0.36
CA LEU A 125 6.81 1.56 -0.46
C LEU A 125 6.92 2.01 -1.92
N ARG A 126 5.81 2.40 -2.56
CA ARG A 126 5.86 2.84 -3.97
C ARG A 126 6.78 4.05 -4.19
N CYS A 127 7.05 4.87 -3.18
CA CYS A 127 7.90 6.05 -3.32
C CYS A 127 9.36 5.69 -3.68
N PHE A 128 9.78 4.44 -3.41
CA PHE A 128 11.10 3.96 -3.79
C PHE A 128 11.21 3.55 -5.27
N GLY A 129 10.13 3.13 -5.95
CA GLY A 129 10.24 2.72 -7.35
C GLY A 129 9.07 1.97 -7.97
N ASN A 130 9.20 1.69 -9.27
CA ASN A 130 8.19 1.02 -10.09
C ASN A 130 7.89 -0.39 -9.59
N SER A 131 8.92 -1.17 -9.25
CA SER A 131 8.77 -2.54 -8.72
C SER A 131 8.08 -2.60 -7.38
N LEU A 132 7.92 -1.48 -6.67
CA LEU A 132 7.15 -1.39 -5.43
C LEU A 132 5.75 -0.80 -5.64
N GLY A 133 5.25 -0.84 -6.88
CA GLY A 133 3.88 -0.49 -7.23
C GLY A 133 3.69 0.91 -7.80
N ASN A 134 4.76 1.71 -7.96
CA ASN A 134 4.63 3.04 -8.58
C ASN A 134 4.14 2.96 -10.03
N CYS A 135 4.50 1.89 -10.76
CA CYS A 135 4.08 1.73 -12.15
C CYS A 135 2.56 1.62 -12.33
N PHE A 136 1.80 1.22 -11.31
CA PHE A 136 0.34 1.13 -11.40
C PHE A 136 -0.36 2.50 -11.47
N TYR A 137 0.36 3.58 -11.15
CA TYR A 137 -0.13 4.96 -11.28
C TYR A 137 0.11 5.54 -12.69
N ASP A 138 0.94 4.89 -13.52
CA ASP A 138 1.17 5.27 -14.91
C ASP A 138 0.00 4.80 -15.80
N LYS A 139 -0.89 5.73 -16.15
CA LYS A 139 -2.07 5.46 -16.99
C LYS A 139 -1.71 4.86 -18.36
N ASN A 140 -0.57 5.23 -18.94
CA ASN A 140 -0.14 4.69 -20.22
C ASN A 140 0.33 3.24 -20.09
N TYR A 141 1.05 2.94 -19.01
CA TYR A 141 1.43 1.57 -18.69
C TYR A 141 0.21 0.69 -18.42
N MET A 142 -0.75 1.16 -17.61
CA MET A 142 -1.98 0.43 -17.32
C MET A 142 -2.81 0.15 -18.57
N LYS A 143 -2.88 1.09 -19.52
CA LYS A 143 -3.53 0.89 -20.83
C LYS A 143 -2.83 -0.14 -21.71
N LYS A 144 -1.50 -0.28 -21.60
CA LYS A 144 -0.74 -1.30 -22.34
C LYS A 144 -1.00 -2.68 -21.75
N LEU A 145 -1.01 -2.79 -20.43
CA LEU A 145 -1.26 -4.05 -19.73
C LEU A 145 -2.68 -4.57 -19.91
N SER A 146 -3.68 -3.68 -19.98
CA SER A 146 -5.06 -4.09 -20.24
C SER A 146 -5.30 -4.65 -21.65
N LYS A 147 -4.31 -4.58 -22.54
CA LYS A 147 -4.38 -5.06 -23.93
C LYS A 147 -3.60 -6.37 -24.16
N LEU A 148 -2.87 -6.84 -23.15
CA LEU A 148 -2.22 -8.15 -23.13
C LEU A 148 -3.23 -9.21 -22.68
#